data_AF-A0A1K2FSK9-F1
#
_entry.id   AF-A0A1K2FSK9-F1
#
_cell.length_a   1.000
_cell.length_b   1.000
_cell.length_c   1.000
_cell.angle_alpha   90.00
_cell.angle_beta   90.00
_cell.angle_gamma   90.00
#
_symmetry.space_group_name_H-M   'P 1'
#
loop_
_entity.id
_entity.type
_entity.pdbx_description
1 polymer ?
#
loop_
_entity_poly.entity_id
_entity_poly.type
_entity_poly.pdbx_seq_one_letter_code
_entity_poly.pdbx_strand_id
1 'polypeptide(L)'
;MAEETADDLLTLADALADAVRLHALQLHADADDSAAVMSAVDAVTDAVRKYADACFTATRWGNPFAIRKEEEDPVPEKSPKGKKSTTVTVEAKYRIGVRDMRAARNLLARRGAPGDPCLSEVSDSPVDVVTALFLDDGWNPSTYDQSVIELIDEEWSCKPQR
;
A
#
# COMPACT_ATOMS: atom_id res chain seq x y z
N MET A 1 -23.93 -11.27 -6.20
CA MET A 1 -22.95 -10.84 -5.18
C MET A 1 -21.67 -10.29 -5.80
N ALA A 2 -21.06 -10.91 -6.83
CA ALA A 2 -19.84 -10.37 -7.45
C ALA A 2 -20.07 -9.17 -8.41
N GLU A 3 -21.21 -9.13 -9.13
CA GLU A 3 -21.56 -7.98 -9.99
C GLU A 3 -21.87 -6.71 -9.18
N GLU A 4 -22.58 -6.86 -8.06
CA GLU A 4 -22.99 -5.75 -7.18
C GLU A 4 -21.78 -5.03 -6.56
N THR A 5 -20.71 -5.77 -6.24
CA THR A 5 -19.46 -5.19 -5.73
C THR A 5 -18.62 -4.47 -6.79
N ALA A 6 -18.77 -4.82 -8.07
CA ALA A 6 -18.02 -4.19 -9.16
C ALA A 6 -18.65 -2.85 -9.57
N ASP A 7 -19.98 -2.78 -9.61
CA ASP A 7 -20.71 -1.53 -9.90
C ASP A 7 -20.53 -0.48 -8.79
N ASP A 8 -20.46 -0.92 -7.53
CA ASP A 8 -20.15 -0.04 -6.39
C ASP A 8 -18.72 0.54 -6.47
N LEU A 9 -17.75 -0.27 -6.92
CA LEU A 9 -16.36 0.19 -7.08
C LEU A 9 -16.21 1.23 -8.19
N LEU A 10 -16.86 1.03 -9.34
CA LEU A 10 -16.84 1.99 -10.44
C LEU A 10 -17.48 3.31 -10.02
N THR A 11 -18.64 3.25 -9.34
CA THR A 11 -19.33 4.44 -8.84
C THR A 11 -18.46 5.24 -7.86
N LEU A 12 -17.75 4.55 -6.96
CA LEU A 12 -16.84 5.20 -6.00
C LEU A 12 -15.58 5.76 -6.67
N ALA A 13 -15.08 5.12 -7.72
CA ALA A 13 -13.96 5.64 -8.51
C ALA A 13 -14.33 6.95 -9.23
N ASP A 14 -15.52 7.00 -9.83
CA ASP A 14 -16.03 8.23 -10.46
C ASP A 14 -16.21 9.36 -9.45
N ALA A 15 -16.76 9.04 -8.27
CA ALA A 15 -16.92 10.02 -7.18
C ALA A 15 -15.57 10.58 -6.69
N LEU A 16 -14.53 9.75 -6.64
CA LEU A 16 -13.17 10.20 -6.33
C LEU A 16 -12.60 11.10 -7.42
N ALA A 17 -12.75 10.73 -8.69
CA ALA A 17 -12.29 11.55 -9.81
C ALA A 17 -12.95 12.94 -9.83
N ASP A 18 -14.25 13.01 -9.55
CA ASP A 18 -14.98 14.27 -9.48
C ASP A 18 -14.54 15.13 -8.30
N ALA A 19 -14.28 14.53 -7.13
CA ALA A 19 -13.75 15.25 -5.97
C ALA A 19 -12.38 15.87 -6.26
N VAL A 20 -11.48 15.12 -6.91
CA VAL A 20 -10.15 15.61 -7.32
C VAL A 20 -10.28 16.76 -8.33
N ARG A 21 -11.19 16.63 -9.31
CA ARG A 21 -11.45 17.69 -10.30
C ARG A 21 -11.97 18.96 -9.63
N LEU A 22 -12.92 18.84 -8.69
CA LEU A 22 -13.44 19.97 -7.91
C LEU A 22 -12.35 20.68 -7.12
N HIS A 23 -11.47 19.94 -6.44
CA HIS A 23 -10.34 20.50 -5.73
C HIS A 23 -9.37 21.26 -6.66
N ALA A 24 -9.05 20.68 -7.82
CA ALA A 24 -8.19 21.35 -8.80
C ALA A 24 -8.82 22.64 -9.36
N LEU A 25 -10.14 22.63 -9.61
CA LEU A 25 -10.89 23.83 -10.02
C LEU A 25 -10.91 24.88 -8.91
N GLN A 26 -11.09 24.48 -7.65
CA GLN A 26 -11.10 25.40 -6.52
C GLN A 26 -9.73 26.09 -6.34
N LEU A 27 -8.64 25.33 -6.42
CA LEU A 27 -7.28 25.87 -6.40
C LEU A 27 -7.01 26.82 -7.57
N HIS A 28 -7.60 26.56 -8.74
CA HIS A 28 -7.40 27.42 -9.91
C HIS A 28 -8.25 28.71 -9.84
N ALA A 29 -9.47 28.61 -9.35
CA ALA A 29 -10.42 29.72 -9.31
C ALA A 29 -10.16 30.68 -8.13
N ASP A 30 -9.89 30.14 -6.94
CA ASP A 30 -9.77 30.93 -5.72
C ASP A 30 -8.89 30.22 -4.69
N ALA A 31 -7.58 30.26 -4.92
CA ALA A 31 -6.57 29.63 -4.04
C ALA A 31 -6.47 30.31 -2.66
N ASP A 32 -6.90 31.57 -2.56
CA ASP A 32 -6.80 32.37 -1.33
C ASP A 32 -7.99 32.11 -0.38
N ASP A 33 -9.08 31.53 -0.88
CA ASP A 33 -10.17 31.02 -0.05
C ASP A 33 -9.77 29.67 0.60
N SER A 34 -8.97 29.80 1.65
CA SER A 34 -8.52 28.65 2.46
C SER A 34 -9.66 27.79 3.00
N ALA A 35 -10.86 28.34 3.26
CA ALA A 35 -11.99 27.57 3.75
C ALA A 35 -12.57 26.69 2.63
N ALA A 36 -12.74 27.24 1.43
CA ALA A 36 -13.22 26.48 0.28
C ALA A 36 -12.20 25.42 -0.18
N VAL A 37 -10.91 25.75 -0.18
CA VAL A 37 -9.84 24.79 -0.50
C VAL A 37 -9.84 23.63 0.50
N MET A 38 -9.88 23.92 1.80
CA MET A 38 -9.91 22.88 2.84
C MET A 38 -11.17 22.01 2.74
N SER A 39 -12.33 22.61 2.45
CA SER A 39 -13.56 21.85 2.21
C SER A 39 -13.44 20.91 1.01
N ALA A 40 -12.73 21.32 -0.05
CA ALA A 40 -12.49 20.47 -1.22
C ALA A 40 -11.47 19.35 -0.91
N VAL A 41 -10.45 19.62 -0.10
CA VAL A 41 -9.51 18.61 0.41
C VAL A 41 -10.22 17.56 1.26
N ASP A 42 -11.13 17.97 2.15
CA ASP A 42 -11.93 17.06 2.97
C ASP A 42 -12.81 16.15 2.09
N ALA A 43 -13.42 16.70 1.04
CA ALA A 43 -14.22 15.94 0.08
C ALA A 43 -13.38 14.88 -0.67
N VAL A 44 -12.15 15.24 -1.10
CA VAL A 44 -11.20 14.29 -1.69
C VAL A 44 -10.84 13.20 -0.68
N THR A 45 -10.52 13.57 0.55
CA THR A 45 -10.11 12.64 1.60
C THR A 45 -11.22 11.63 1.93
N ASP A 46 -12.46 12.10 2.05
CA ASP A 46 -13.61 11.23 2.28
C ASP A 46 -13.90 10.29 1.09
N ALA A 47 -13.74 10.77 -0.15
CA ALA A 47 -13.91 9.94 -1.34
C ALA A 47 -12.83 8.85 -1.45
N VAL A 48 -11.56 9.21 -1.18
CA VAL A 48 -10.45 8.25 -1.10
C VAL A 48 -10.74 7.18 -0.06
N ARG A 49 -11.18 7.56 1.16
CA ARG A 49 -11.46 6.59 2.22
C ARG A 49 -12.55 5.61 1.81
N LYS A 50 -13.66 6.09 1.24
CA LYS A 50 -14.78 5.22 0.81
C LYS A 50 -14.34 4.25 -0.29
N TYR A 51 -13.59 4.74 -1.27
CA TYR A 51 -13.05 3.89 -2.33
C TYR A 51 -12.06 2.86 -1.79
N ALA A 52 -11.19 3.26 -0.85
CA ALA A 52 -10.26 2.36 -0.16
C ALA A 52 -10.98 1.24 0.60
N ASP A 53 -12.03 1.58 1.35
CA ASP A 53 -12.84 0.62 2.12
C ASP A 53 -13.56 -0.37 1.21
N ALA A 54 -14.06 0.09 0.06
CA ALA A 54 -14.66 -0.76 -0.95
C ALA A 54 -13.62 -1.70 -1.60
N CYS A 55 -12.44 -1.19 -1.94
CA CYS A 55 -11.32 -2.00 -2.41
C CYS A 55 -10.95 -3.07 -1.39
N PHE A 56 -10.81 -2.72 -0.10
CA PHE A 56 -10.54 -3.67 0.98
C PHE A 56 -11.64 -4.73 1.09
N THR A 57 -12.91 -4.33 0.98
CA THR A 57 -14.04 -5.26 1.07
C THR A 57 -14.03 -6.26 -0.08
N ALA A 58 -13.69 -5.81 -1.28
CA ALA A 58 -13.65 -6.62 -2.50
C ALA A 58 -12.41 -7.54 -2.57
N THR A 59 -11.24 -7.05 -2.19
CA THR A 59 -9.95 -7.75 -2.41
C THR A 59 -9.34 -8.34 -1.14
N ARG A 60 -9.79 -7.90 0.04
CA ARG A 60 -9.17 -8.14 1.35
C ARG A 60 -7.74 -7.60 1.48
N TRP A 61 -7.27 -6.78 0.53
CA TRP A 61 -5.98 -6.10 0.61
C TRP A 61 -6.07 -4.93 1.57
N GLY A 62 -5.01 -4.67 2.36
CA GLY A 62 -4.90 -3.47 3.20
C GLY A 62 -5.14 -2.18 2.39
N ASN A 63 -5.46 -1.08 3.08
CA ASN A 63 -5.78 0.20 2.45
C ASN A 63 -4.68 0.59 1.42
N PRO A 64 -4.98 0.63 0.12
CA PRO A 64 -3.98 0.88 -0.93
C PRO A 64 -3.42 2.30 -0.89
N PHE A 65 -4.06 3.19 -0.12
CA PHE A 65 -3.63 4.56 0.13
C PHE A 65 -3.08 4.76 1.54
N ALA A 66 -2.90 3.69 2.32
CA ALA A 66 -2.10 3.77 3.53
C ALA A 66 -0.70 4.17 3.09
N ILE A 67 -0.38 5.44 3.33
CA ILE A 67 0.89 6.09 2.99
C ILE A 67 2.01 5.11 3.35
N ARG A 68 2.74 4.59 2.35
CA ARG A 68 4.11 4.12 2.53
C ARG A 68 4.83 5.35 3.06
N LYS A 69 4.91 5.52 4.38
CA LYS A 69 5.80 6.52 4.95
C LYS A 69 7.18 6.08 4.48
N GLU A 70 7.76 6.82 3.55
CA GLU A 70 9.20 6.85 3.42
C GLU A 70 9.72 7.05 4.84
N GLU A 71 10.60 6.15 5.28
CA GLU A 71 11.30 6.30 6.55
C GLU A 71 12.18 7.56 6.42
N GLU A 72 11.61 8.74 6.69
CA GLU A 72 12.39 9.93 6.95
C GLU A 72 13.15 9.69 8.26
N ASP A 73 14.48 9.79 8.17
CA ASP A 73 15.39 9.78 9.31
C ASP A 73 14.83 10.62 10.46
N PRO A 74 14.89 10.15 11.72
CA PRO A 74 14.23 10.82 12.84
C PRO A 74 14.93 12.15 13.14
N VAL A 75 14.42 13.24 12.57
CA VAL A 75 14.66 14.59 13.06
C VAL A 75 13.91 14.73 14.39
N PRO A 76 14.55 15.13 15.50
CA PRO A 76 13.89 15.24 16.78
C PRO A 76 13.00 16.49 16.82
N GLU A 77 11.81 16.41 16.23
CA GLU A 77 10.78 17.45 16.37
C GLU A 77 9.97 17.26 17.65
N LYS A 78 9.87 18.36 18.39
CA LYS A 78 9.09 18.50 19.63
C LYS A 78 7.64 18.10 19.37
N SER A 79 7.22 16.99 19.97
CA SER A 79 5.87 16.45 19.80
C SER A 79 4.80 17.44 20.27
N PRO A 80 3.74 17.69 19.48
CA PRO A 80 2.56 18.38 19.98
C PRO A 80 1.83 17.46 20.97
N LYS A 81 1.48 17.98 22.14
CA LYS A 81 0.63 17.30 23.13
C LYS A 81 -0.76 17.06 22.53
N GLY A 82 -1.11 15.82 22.21
CA GLY A 82 -2.50 15.47 21.86
C GLY A 82 -2.69 14.07 21.29
N LYS A 83 -3.55 13.29 21.97
CA LYS A 83 -3.98 11.90 21.71
C LYS A 83 -2.97 10.80 22.03
N LYS A 84 -3.31 9.99 23.05
CA LYS A 84 -2.67 8.69 23.32
C LYS A 84 -2.99 7.77 22.14
N SER A 85 -2.11 7.69 21.13
CA SER A 85 -2.19 6.64 20.13
C SER A 85 -1.87 5.31 20.80
N THR A 86 -2.79 4.35 20.76
CA THR A 86 -2.52 2.98 21.19
C THR A 86 -1.68 2.29 20.13
N THR A 87 -0.45 1.95 20.46
CA THR A 87 0.41 1.19 19.56
C THR A 87 0.18 -0.31 19.74
N VAL A 88 0.14 -1.04 18.64
CA VAL A 88 0.05 -2.50 18.61
C VAL A 88 1.23 -3.07 17.84
N THR A 89 1.71 -4.24 18.25
CA THR A 89 2.74 -4.99 17.56
C THR A 89 2.08 -6.09 16.75
N VAL A 90 2.36 -6.12 15.46
CA VAL A 90 1.93 -7.18 14.54
C VAL A 90 3.16 -7.98 14.13
N GLU A 91 3.12 -9.29 14.33
CA GLU A 91 4.14 -10.23 13.86
C GLU A 91 3.49 -11.17 12.85
N ALA A 92 4.06 -11.27 11.65
CA ALA A 92 3.63 -12.20 10.63
C ALA A 92 4.81 -13.10 10.23
N LYS A 93 4.56 -14.41 10.17
CA LYS A 93 5.51 -15.45 9.79
C LYS A 93 4.96 -16.19 8.59
N TYR A 94 5.79 -16.28 7.56
CA TYR A 94 5.44 -16.92 6.31
C TYR A 94 6.42 -18.04 6.02
N ARG A 95 5.89 -19.20 5.59
CA ARG A 95 6.70 -20.25 4.95
C ARG A 95 6.48 -20.15 3.45
N ILE A 96 7.55 -19.93 2.70
CA ILE A 96 7.48 -19.68 1.26
C ILE A 96 8.34 -20.68 0.51
N GLY A 97 7.79 -21.21 -0.57
CA GLY A 97 8.50 -22.04 -1.53
C GLY A 97 8.78 -21.25 -2.80
N VAL A 98 10.03 -21.25 -3.27
CA VAL A 98 10.36 -20.74 -4.61
C VAL A 98 10.37 -21.93 -5.56
N ARG A 99 9.36 -22.01 -6.42
CA ARG A 99 9.15 -23.13 -7.35
C ARG A 99 9.92 -22.97 -8.65
N ASP A 100 10.04 -21.73 -9.13
CA ASP A 100 10.82 -21.39 -10.33
C ASP A 100 11.71 -20.18 -10.04
N MET A 101 12.99 -20.46 -9.79
CA MET A 101 14.01 -19.43 -9.52
C MET A 101 14.22 -18.47 -10.68
N ARG A 102 14.06 -18.92 -11.93
CA ARG A 102 14.26 -18.07 -13.10
C ARG A 102 13.09 -17.11 -13.25
N ALA A 103 11.86 -17.61 -13.12
CA ALA A 103 10.67 -16.77 -13.14
C ALA A 103 10.64 -15.79 -11.96
N ALA A 104 11.09 -16.20 -10.77
CA ALA A 104 11.18 -15.33 -9.59
C ALA A 104 12.15 -14.15 -9.82
N ARG A 105 13.29 -14.38 -10.47
CA ARG A 105 14.20 -13.29 -10.86
C ARG A 105 13.61 -12.37 -11.91
N ASN A 106 12.89 -12.92 -12.88
CA ASN A 106 12.23 -12.09 -13.89
C ASN A 106 11.16 -11.21 -13.26
N LEU A 107 10.46 -11.69 -12.21
CA LEU A 107 9.54 -10.86 -11.44
C LEU A 107 10.30 -9.71 -10.78
N LEU A 108 11.38 -10.01 -10.06
CA LEU A 108 12.19 -9.00 -9.40
C LEU A 108 12.77 -7.97 -10.39
N ALA A 109 13.31 -8.40 -11.52
CA ALA A 109 13.87 -7.53 -12.56
C ALA A 109 12.82 -6.66 -13.28
N ARG A 110 11.54 -7.06 -13.29
CA ARG A 110 10.43 -6.25 -13.82
C ARG A 110 9.97 -5.16 -12.85
N ARG A 111 10.22 -5.36 -11.55
CA ARG A 111 9.78 -4.46 -10.48
C ARG A 111 10.81 -3.39 -10.19
N GLY A 112 12.09 -3.76 -10.16
CA GLY A 112 13.18 -2.80 -9.97
C GLY A 112 13.34 -1.83 -11.15
N ALA A 113 13.64 -0.57 -10.84
CA ALA A 113 13.98 0.42 -11.85
C ALA A 113 15.31 0.06 -12.55
N PRO A 114 15.52 0.47 -13.81
CA PRO A 114 16.81 0.27 -14.47
C PRO A 114 17.92 0.96 -13.67
N GLY A 115 18.84 0.17 -13.10
CA GLY A 115 19.97 0.69 -12.30
C GLY A 115 19.82 0.53 -10.78
N ASP A 116 18.82 -0.20 -10.29
CA ASP A 116 18.69 -0.48 -8.86
C ASP A 116 19.84 -1.38 -8.37
N PRO A 117 20.70 -0.90 -7.44
CA PRO A 117 21.83 -1.68 -6.92
C PRO A 117 21.38 -2.95 -6.19
N CYS A 118 20.13 -3.02 -5.72
CA CYS A 118 19.59 -4.24 -5.12
C CYS A 118 19.55 -5.42 -6.12
N LEU A 119 19.40 -5.16 -7.42
CA LEU A 119 19.34 -6.21 -8.44
C LEU A 119 20.71 -6.78 -8.83
N SER A 120 21.78 -5.99 -8.72
CA SER A 120 23.13 -6.40 -9.13
C SER A 120 23.83 -7.30 -8.11
N GLU A 121 23.36 -7.32 -6.86
CA GLU A 121 23.99 -8.08 -5.76
C GLU A 121 23.16 -9.27 -5.27
N VAL A 122 21.96 -9.51 -5.83
CA VAL A 122 21.15 -10.69 -5.45
C VAL A 122 21.91 -11.94 -5.86
N SER A 123 22.32 -12.75 -4.89
CA SER A 123 22.93 -14.04 -5.18
C SER A 123 21.92 -14.98 -5.84
N ASP A 124 22.40 -16.11 -6.35
CA ASP A 124 21.55 -17.16 -6.92
C ASP A 124 20.65 -17.87 -5.87
N SER A 125 20.63 -17.39 -4.62
CA SER A 125 19.84 -17.94 -3.51
C SER A 125 18.35 -17.56 -3.59
N PRO A 126 17.44 -18.53 -3.32
CA PRO A 126 16.01 -18.24 -3.13
C PRO A 126 15.74 -17.19 -2.03
N VAL A 127 16.57 -17.17 -0.99
CA VAL A 127 16.41 -16.25 0.15
C VAL A 127 16.60 -14.81 -0.30
N ASP A 128 17.61 -14.55 -1.11
CA ASP A 128 17.98 -13.19 -1.52
C ASP A 128 16.92 -12.63 -2.48
N VAL A 129 16.44 -13.46 -3.42
CA VAL A 129 15.36 -13.07 -4.35
C VAL A 129 14.08 -12.72 -3.58
N VAL A 130 13.69 -13.55 -2.61
CA VAL A 130 12.50 -13.32 -1.79
C VAL A 130 12.67 -12.08 -0.90
N THR A 131 13.86 -11.86 -0.36
CA THR A 131 14.18 -10.67 0.45
C THR A 131 14.13 -9.39 -0.39
N ALA A 132 14.69 -9.41 -1.60
CA ALA A 132 14.64 -8.26 -2.50
C ALA A 132 13.19 -7.92 -2.91
N LEU A 133 12.39 -8.94 -3.23
CA LEU A 133 10.95 -8.75 -3.49
C LEU A 133 10.20 -8.20 -2.26
N PHE A 134 10.56 -8.65 -1.05
CA PHE A 134 9.99 -8.12 0.20
C PHE A 134 10.21 -6.61 0.31
N LEU A 135 11.45 -6.17 0.07
CA LEU A 135 11.85 -4.77 0.23
C LEU A 135 11.17 -3.85 -0.79
N ASP A 136 10.96 -4.31 -2.02
CA ASP A 136 10.39 -3.49 -3.09
C ASP A 136 8.84 -3.41 -3.03
N ASP A 137 8.19 -4.57 -2.88
CA ASP A 137 6.72 -4.66 -2.99
C ASP A 137 5.99 -4.41 -1.67
N GLY A 138 6.68 -4.34 -0.52
CA GLY A 138 6.01 -4.22 0.78
C GLY A 138 5.20 -5.49 1.05
N TRP A 139 5.95 -6.57 1.25
CA TRP A 139 5.54 -7.96 1.45
C TRP A 139 4.03 -8.32 1.49
N ASN A 140 3.58 -8.99 0.43
CA ASN A 140 2.37 -9.80 0.45
C ASN A 140 2.55 -11.05 -0.46
N PRO A 141 2.91 -12.22 0.09
CA PRO A 141 3.24 -13.39 -0.72
C PRO A 141 2.06 -13.99 -1.50
N SER A 142 0.82 -13.58 -1.20
CA SER A 142 -0.37 -14.03 -1.95
C SER A 142 -0.54 -13.37 -3.32
N THR A 143 0.13 -12.23 -3.57
CA THR A 143 0.03 -11.50 -4.85
C THR A 143 0.94 -12.06 -5.94
N TYR A 144 1.94 -12.85 -5.55
CA TYR A 144 2.82 -13.51 -6.49
C TYR A 144 2.12 -14.69 -7.16
N ASP A 145 2.51 -14.96 -8.40
CA ASP A 145 2.09 -16.18 -9.09
C ASP A 145 2.53 -17.40 -8.27
N GLN A 146 1.56 -18.16 -7.77
CA GLN A 146 1.79 -19.33 -6.91
C GLN A 146 2.55 -20.46 -7.62
N SER A 147 2.63 -20.43 -8.96
CA SER A 147 3.50 -21.33 -9.72
C SER A 147 4.98 -20.94 -9.65
N VAL A 148 5.29 -19.71 -9.26
CA VAL A 148 6.63 -19.14 -9.16
C VAL A 148 7.07 -19.01 -7.69
N ILE A 149 6.28 -18.31 -6.88
CA ILE A 149 6.47 -18.14 -5.44
C ILE A 149 5.20 -18.61 -4.74
N GLU A 150 5.31 -19.72 -4.03
CA GLU A 150 4.20 -20.35 -3.31
C GLU A 150 4.21 -19.94 -1.85
N LEU A 151 3.05 -19.52 -1.34
CA LEU A 151 2.81 -19.40 0.09
C LEU A 151 2.40 -20.77 0.64
N ILE A 152 3.28 -21.40 1.42
CA ILE A 152 3.06 -22.73 2.01
C ILE A 152 2.27 -22.62 3.32
N ASP A 153 2.60 -21.63 4.14
CA ASP A 153 2.04 -21.46 5.48
C ASP A 153 2.09 -19.98 5.90
N GLU A 154 1.10 -19.54 6.66
CA GLU A 154 1.00 -18.19 7.19
C GLU A 154 0.51 -18.24 8.63
N GLU A 155 1.26 -17.59 9.52
CA GLU A 155 0.88 -17.37 10.91
C GLU A 155 1.02 -15.89 11.22
N TRP A 156 0.00 -15.27 11.81
CA TRP A 156 0.10 -13.89 12.28
C TRP A 156 -0.40 -13.75 13.72
N SER A 157 0.17 -12.79 14.43
CA SER A 157 -0.25 -12.42 15.78
C SER A 157 -0.26 -10.91 15.94
N CYS A 158 -1.21 -10.41 16.73
CA CYS A 158 -1.30 -9.00 17.08
C CYS A 158 -1.38 -8.88 18.60
N LYS A 159 -0.46 -8.12 19.19
CA LYS A 159 -0.36 -7.93 20.65
C LYS A 159 -0.31 -6.44 20.96
N PRO A 160 -0.92 -5.99 22.07
CA PRO A 160 -0.73 -4.62 22.52
C PRO A 160 0.74 -4.39 22.86
N GLN A 161 1.32 -3.28 22.41
CA GLN A 161 2.68 -2.90 22.79
C GLN A 161 2.63 -2.42 24.25
N ARG A 162 3.23 -3.17 25.17
CA ARG A 162 3.31 -2.83 26.60
C ARG A 162 4.39 -1.80 26.86
#